data_AF-A0A7S4A4I4-F1
#
_entry.id   AF-A0A7S4A4I4-F1
#
_cell.length_a   1.000
_cell.length_b   1.000
_cell.length_c   1.000
_cell.angle_alpha   90.00
_cell.angle_beta   90.00
_cell.angle_gamma   90.00
#
_symmetry.space_group_name_H-M   'P 1'
#
loop_
_entity.id
_entity.type
_entity.pdbx_description
1 polymer ?
#
loop_
_entity_poly.entity_id
_entity_poly.type
_entity_poly.pdbx_seq_one_letter_code
_entity_poly.pdbx_strand_id
1 'polypeptide(L)'
;MAEILDSDDDSVCDLTEPEVIDLSADDNDLAAQLNAQLDEYIVIDSDSDDDDVQFVSQSPPKRRKVDEEEVTFVKSTPARPVVDVDADEALARKLHEQINADVEVVARPTPKPSAKKPSSKKRPKNEGPFSGRDVLKKQRTGLFDFLSKKAKSLRIVDVVPNPHSEPGKPLYERFLSAYTFATTKKVKLLFHGSPPQNIPNILANGLDPNRRGASSGQRLGSGEYFGTHAEVSTEYCGGGRQMIVFAVLTDPRSTREGGKIVVSSDVSHQLPLCTVHIANRTPPRPTERALKVTNAAERALIRKERKRGWPFG
;
A
#
# COMPACT_ATOMS: atom_id res chain seq x y z
N MET A 1 58.67 -36.20 31.60
CA MET A 1 58.27 -35.27 32.67
C MET A 1 57.43 -34.18 32.03
N ALA A 2 56.11 -34.28 32.18
CA ALA A 2 55.17 -33.22 31.88
C ALA A 2 54.09 -33.35 32.96
N GLU A 3 54.02 -32.35 33.83
CA GLU A 3 53.12 -32.30 34.98
C GLU A 3 51.70 -31.97 34.53
N ILE A 4 50.76 -32.69 35.11
CA ILE A 4 49.32 -32.49 35.05
C ILE A 4 49.00 -31.59 36.25
N LEU A 5 48.38 -30.44 36.02
CA LEU A 5 47.76 -29.65 37.08
C LEU A 5 46.26 -29.56 36.79
N ASP A 6 45.53 -30.23 37.66
CA ASP A 6 44.10 -30.09 37.92
C ASP A 6 43.81 -28.66 38.43
N SER A 7 42.68 -28.12 38.04
CA SER A 7 42.05 -26.98 38.72
C SER A 7 40.54 -27.10 38.55
N ASP A 8 39.93 -27.73 39.55
CA ASP A 8 38.50 -27.64 39.83
C ASP A 8 38.17 -26.21 40.24
N ASP A 9 37.12 -25.62 39.65
CA ASP A 9 36.50 -24.41 40.18
C ASP A 9 34.97 -24.61 40.22
N ASP A 10 34.54 -25.07 41.39
CA ASP A 10 33.17 -25.14 41.84
C ASP A 10 32.66 -23.72 42.19
N SER A 11 31.95 -23.08 41.26
CA SER A 11 31.16 -21.88 41.55
C SER A 11 29.69 -22.24 41.68
N VAL A 12 29.30 -22.50 42.93
CA VAL A 12 27.97 -22.77 43.44
C VAL A 12 27.15 -21.47 43.66
N CYS A 13 25.86 -21.55 43.33
CA CYS A 13 24.71 -20.74 43.77
C CYS A 13 24.54 -19.27 43.32
N ASP A 14 23.55 -19.05 42.44
CA ASP A 14 22.42 -18.19 42.83
C ASP A 14 21.14 -18.62 42.08
N LEU A 15 20.34 -19.49 42.69
CA LEU A 15 18.98 -19.80 42.25
C LEU A 15 18.06 -18.80 42.92
N THR A 16 17.84 -17.67 42.25
CA THR A 16 16.76 -16.76 42.61
C THR A 16 15.42 -17.44 42.38
N GLU A 17 14.62 -17.48 43.45
CA GLU A 17 13.29 -18.06 43.51
C GLU A 17 12.37 -17.44 42.44
N PRO A 18 11.48 -18.22 41.81
CA PRO A 18 10.45 -17.65 40.96
C PRO A 18 9.42 -16.92 41.84
N GLU A 19 9.32 -15.60 41.67
CA GLU A 19 8.19 -14.82 42.20
C GLU A 19 6.88 -15.45 41.72
N VAL A 20 6.12 -15.93 42.69
CA VAL A 20 4.74 -16.40 42.50
C VAL A 20 3.89 -15.14 42.34
N ILE A 21 3.59 -14.76 41.11
CA ILE A 21 2.63 -13.69 40.83
C ILE A 21 1.24 -14.22 41.15
N ASP A 22 0.69 -13.78 42.27
CA ASP A 22 -0.69 -13.98 42.65
C ASP A 22 -1.61 -13.17 41.73
N LEU A 23 -2.18 -13.84 40.72
CA LEU A 23 -3.19 -13.28 39.81
C LEU A 23 -4.61 -13.51 40.37
N SER A 24 -4.84 -13.12 41.62
CA SER A 24 -6.18 -13.09 42.21
C SER A 24 -6.59 -11.67 42.60
N ALA A 25 -6.96 -10.86 41.61
CA ALA A 25 -7.77 -9.65 41.81
C ALA A 25 -8.46 -9.20 40.51
N ASP A 26 -9.76 -9.52 40.43
CA ASP A 26 -10.84 -8.67 39.92
C ASP A 26 -10.76 -8.07 38.51
N ASP A 27 -10.83 -8.94 37.50
CA ASP A 27 -11.08 -8.58 36.08
C ASP A 27 -12.58 -8.38 35.73
N ASN A 28 -13.40 -7.87 36.66
CA ASN A 28 -14.85 -7.77 36.44
C ASN A 28 -15.41 -6.34 36.29
N ASP A 29 -14.57 -5.29 36.32
CA ASP A 29 -15.06 -3.90 36.27
C ASP A 29 -14.64 -3.08 35.03
N LEU A 30 -13.79 -3.61 34.14
CA LEU A 30 -13.44 -2.90 32.89
C LEU A 30 -14.49 -3.09 31.77
N ALA A 31 -15.28 -4.16 31.81
CA ALA A 31 -16.32 -4.43 30.82
C ALA A 31 -17.57 -3.54 31.00
N ALA A 32 -17.76 -2.95 32.18
CA ALA A 32 -18.89 -2.05 32.46
C ALA A 32 -18.64 -0.61 32.01
N GLN A 33 -17.39 -0.13 31.98
CA GLN A 33 -17.08 1.25 31.58
C GLN A 33 -17.08 1.51 30.07
N LEU A 34 -16.98 0.47 29.22
CA LEU A 34 -16.98 0.65 27.76
C LEU A 34 -18.37 0.68 27.12
N ASN A 35 -19.43 0.33 27.87
CA ASN A 35 -20.81 0.29 27.37
C ASN A 35 -21.59 1.60 27.60
N ALA A 36 -20.98 2.64 28.18
CA ALA A 36 -21.66 3.91 28.51
C ALA A 36 -21.43 5.05 27.49
N GLN A 37 -20.83 4.79 26.33
CA GLN A 37 -20.50 5.83 25.33
C GLN A 37 -21.06 5.60 23.92
N LEU A 38 -22.15 4.84 23.77
CA LEU A 38 -22.79 4.62 22.45
C LEU A 38 -24.30 4.94 22.38
N ASP A 39 -24.83 5.71 23.33
CA ASP A 39 -26.24 6.15 23.32
C ASP A 39 -26.39 7.65 23.00
N GLU A 40 -25.63 8.16 22.03
CA GLU A 40 -25.91 9.48 21.45
C GLU A 40 -25.80 9.43 19.93
N TYR A 41 -26.88 9.84 19.26
CA TYR A 41 -27.14 9.85 17.81
C TYR A 41 -27.59 8.52 17.20
N ILE A 42 -28.92 8.32 17.17
CA ILE A 42 -29.75 8.32 15.95
C ILE A 42 -31.19 8.52 16.42
N VAL A 43 -31.70 9.75 16.31
CA VAL A 43 -33.14 10.02 16.30
C VAL A 43 -33.50 10.23 14.83
N ILE A 44 -34.15 9.22 14.23
CA ILE A 44 -34.87 9.39 12.97
C ILE A 44 -36.34 9.31 13.37
N ASP A 45 -36.96 10.48 13.52
CA ASP A 45 -38.41 10.58 13.56
C ASP A 45 -38.91 10.32 12.13
N SER A 46 -39.69 9.26 11.97
CA SER A 46 -40.43 8.95 10.75
C SER A 46 -41.81 8.51 11.17
N ASP A 47 -42.69 9.50 11.38
CA ASP A 47 -44.14 9.34 11.43
C ASP A 47 -44.79 10.70 11.14
N SER A 48 -45.28 10.90 9.91
CA SER A 48 -46.51 11.67 9.64
C SER A 48 -46.95 11.47 8.19
N ASP A 49 -48.02 10.69 8.02
CA ASP A 49 -48.85 10.65 6.82
C ASP A 49 -49.74 11.92 6.74
N ASP A 50 -50.03 12.33 5.51
CA ASP A 50 -51.10 13.21 5.00
C ASP A 50 -51.16 14.71 5.42
N ASP A 51 -50.97 15.62 4.46
CA ASP A 51 -51.99 16.58 4.01
C ASP A 51 -51.44 17.60 2.98
N ASP A 52 -52.28 17.92 1.99
CA ASP A 52 -52.09 18.89 0.90
C ASP A 52 -51.66 20.28 1.41
N VAL A 53 -50.54 20.83 0.88
CA VAL A 53 -50.26 22.26 0.98
C VAL A 53 -49.61 22.84 -0.28
N GLN A 54 -50.19 23.96 -0.69
CA GLN A 54 -49.98 24.73 -1.91
C GLN A 54 -48.57 25.31 -2.03
N PHE A 55 -48.06 25.35 -3.27
CA PHE A 55 -46.86 26.09 -3.65
C PHE A 55 -47.06 27.60 -3.42
N VAL A 56 -46.39 28.15 -2.40
CA VAL A 56 -46.20 29.60 -2.24
C VAL A 56 -44.71 29.89 -2.41
N SER A 57 -44.36 30.47 -3.56
CA SER A 57 -43.02 30.99 -3.83
C SER A 57 -42.77 32.22 -2.95
N GLN A 58 -41.84 32.13 -2.02
CA GLN A 58 -41.30 33.30 -1.34
C GLN A 58 -39.91 33.63 -1.88
N SER A 59 -39.81 34.82 -2.45
CA SER A 59 -38.58 35.43 -2.98
C SER A 59 -37.54 35.69 -1.87
N PRO A 60 -36.24 35.75 -2.22
CA PRO A 60 -35.19 36.10 -1.25
C PRO A 60 -35.20 37.60 -0.89
N PRO A 61 -34.69 37.96 0.30
CA PRO A 61 -34.79 39.32 0.83
C PRO A 61 -33.86 40.33 0.12
N LYS A 62 -34.41 41.53 -0.07
CA LYS A 62 -33.75 42.73 -0.61
C LYS A 62 -32.57 43.15 0.27
N ARG A 63 -31.35 43.12 -0.29
CA ARG A 63 -30.20 43.82 0.28
C ARG A 63 -30.29 45.32 -0.01
N ARG A 64 -30.03 46.11 1.04
CA ARG A 64 -29.99 47.57 1.07
C ARG A 64 -28.95 48.14 0.10
N LYS A 65 -29.32 49.28 -0.49
CA LYS A 65 -28.44 50.19 -1.24
C LYS A 65 -27.38 50.78 -0.29
N VAL A 66 -26.12 50.72 -0.71
CA VAL A 66 -25.03 51.57 -0.23
C VAL A 66 -24.30 52.04 -1.50
N ASP A 67 -23.92 53.30 -1.45
CA ASP A 67 -23.71 54.22 -2.56
C ASP A 67 -22.55 53.87 -3.49
N GLU A 68 -22.72 54.35 -4.72
CA GLU A 68 -21.84 54.21 -5.86
C GLU A 68 -20.60 55.11 -5.69
N GLU A 69 -19.41 54.52 -5.60
CA GLU A 69 -18.18 55.16 -6.07
C GLU A 69 -17.61 54.35 -7.23
N GLU A 70 -17.46 55.04 -8.34
CA GLU A 70 -17.08 54.55 -9.66
C GLU A 70 -15.57 54.22 -9.67
N VAL A 71 -15.22 52.94 -9.57
CA VAL A 71 -13.86 52.47 -9.85
C VAL A 71 -13.89 51.60 -11.10
N THR A 72 -13.51 52.20 -12.23
CA THR A 72 -13.29 51.53 -13.50
C THR A 72 -12.09 50.59 -13.39
N PHE A 73 -12.34 49.33 -13.07
CA PHE A 73 -11.34 48.27 -13.20
C PHE A 73 -11.20 47.88 -14.68
N VAL A 74 -10.18 48.44 -15.33
CA VAL A 74 -9.68 47.97 -16.62
C VAL A 74 -9.19 46.54 -16.44
N LYS A 75 -9.88 45.59 -17.07
CA LYS A 75 -9.54 44.17 -17.07
C LYS A 75 -8.32 43.95 -17.97
N SER A 76 -7.12 44.12 -17.44
CA SER A 76 -5.88 43.70 -18.08
C SER A 76 -5.77 42.17 -18.00
N THR A 77 -6.13 41.49 -19.08
CA THR A 77 -5.71 40.12 -19.33
C THR A 77 -4.19 40.09 -19.50
N PRO A 78 -3.42 39.32 -18.71
CA PRO A 78 -2.04 39.04 -19.08
C PRO A 78 -2.05 38.15 -20.34
N ALA A 79 -1.44 38.66 -21.40
CA ALA A 79 -1.19 37.92 -22.62
C ALA A 79 -0.41 36.64 -22.28
N ARG A 80 -0.88 35.50 -22.79
CA ARG A 80 -0.07 34.27 -22.82
C ARG A 80 1.24 34.58 -23.54
N PRO A 81 2.40 34.15 -23.04
CA PRO A 81 3.59 34.13 -23.86
C PRO A 81 3.31 33.19 -25.03
N VAL A 82 3.30 33.74 -26.24
CA VAL A 82 3.37 32.97 -27.47
C VAL A 82 4.74 32.32 -27.44
N VAL A 83 4.78 31.04 -27.13
CA VAL A 83 6.00 30.24 -27.24
C VAL A 83 6.25 30.08 -28.72
N ASP A 84 7.31 30.70 -29.22
CA ASP A 84 7.78 30.54 -30.60
C ASP A 84 8.23 29.10 -30.79
N VAL A 85 7.31 28.26 -31.28
CA VAL A 85 7.52 26.82 -31.50
C VAL A 85 8.67 26.57 -32.50
N ASP A 86 8.93 27.56 -33.37
CA ASP A 86 9.97 27.49 -34.38
C ASP A 86 11.39 27.66 -33.81
N ALA A 87 11.54 28.34 -32.67
CA ALA A 87 12.85 28.53 -32.02
C ALA A 87 13.30 27.26 -31.28
N ASP A 88 12.36 26.54 -30.66
CA ASP A 88 12.63 25.27 -29.97
C ASP A 88 12.90 24.12 -30.95
N GLU A 89 12.26 24.10 -32.13
CA GLU A 89 12.56 23.11 -33.17
C GLU A 89 13.95 23.33 -33.79
N ALA A 90 14.38 24.59 -33.97
CA ALA A 90 15.73 24.91 -34.43
C ALA A 90 16.81 24.51 -33.41
N LEU A 91 16.53 24.67 -32.11
CA LEU A 91 17.42 24.24 -31.03
C LEU A 91 17.53 22.70 -30.98
N ALA A 92 16.40 21.99 -31.16
CA ALA A 92 16.36 20.54 -31.20
C ALA A 92 17.13 19.97 -32.41
N ARG A 93 17.02 20.59 -33.60
CA ARG A 93 17.79 20.19 -34.79
C ARG A 93 19.30 20.44 -34.60
N LYS A 94 19.68 21.56 -34.00
CA LYS A 94 21.09 21.89 -33.73
C LYS A 94 21.76 20.95 -32.72
N LEU A 95 21.02 20.48 -31.71
CA LEU A 95 21.50 19.48 -30.76
C LEU A 95 21.68 18.10 -31.41
N HIS A 96 20.79 17.72 -32.34
CA HIS A 96 20.89 16.45 -33.07
C HIS A 96 22.06 16.45 -34.08
N GLU A 97 22.36 17.61 -34.68
CA GLU A 97 23.48 17.77 -35.62
C GLU A 97 24.84 17.74 -34.90
N GLN A 98 24.94 18.30 -33.68
CA GLN A 98 26.15 18.18 -32.86
C GLN A 98 26.45 16.74 -32.42
N ILE A 99 25.43 15.95 -32.11
CA ILE A 99 25.60 14.54 -31.72
C ILE A 99 26.09 13.68 -32.89
N ASN A 100 25.72 14.02 -34.13
CA ASN A 100 26.16 13.28 -35.32
C ASN A 100 27.54 13.72 -35.83
N ALA A 101 27.94 14.97 -35.61
CA ALA A 101 29.25 15.48 -36.03
C ALA A 101 30.43 14.87 -35.22
N ASP A 102 30.20 14.49 -33.95
CA ASP A 102 31.24 13.87 -33.10
C ASP A 102 31.44 12.36 -33.37
N VAL A 103 30.65 11.76 -34.27
CA VAL A 103 30.77 10.33 -34.65
C VAL A 103 31.52 10.14 -35.98
N GLU A 104 31.81 11.21 -36.73
CA GLU A 104 32.37 11.12 -38.10
C GLU A 104 33.88 11.37 -38.22
N VAL A 105 34.67 11.07 -37.19
CA VAL A 105 36.14 11.04 -37.31
C VAL A 105 36.69 9.67 -36.93
N VAL A 106 36.39 8.62 -37.72
CA VAL A 106 37.34 7.56 -38.14
C VAL A 106 36.63 6.73 -39.23
N ALA A 107 36.80 7.10 -40.51
CA ALA A 107 36.61 6.15 -41.61
C ALA A 107 37.37 6.61 -42.86
N ARG A 108 38.57 6.05 -43.10
CA ARG A 108 39.24 6.08 -44.41
C ARG A 108 39.07 4.69 -45.07
N PRO A 109 38.70 4.59 -46.35
CA PRO A 109 38.28 3.31 -46.95
C PRO A 109 39.39 2.59 -47.73
N THR A 110 39.24 1.26 -47.83
CA THR A 110 39.41 0.34 -49.01
C THR A 110 39.94 -1.04 -48.57
N PRO A 111 39.82 -2.13 -49.36
CA PRO A 111 38.67 -2.58 -50.16
C PRO A 111 38.25 -4.04 -49.80
N LYS A 112 37.03 -4.42 -50.19
CA LYS A 112 36.47 -5.80 -50.20
C LYS A 112 37.35 -6.75 -51.04
N PRO A 113 37.43 -8.06 -50.75
CA PRO A 113 36.30 -8.95 -51.10
C PRO A 113 36.07 -10.21 -50.24
N SER A 114 34.94 -10.84 -50.57
CA SER A 114 34.56 -12.24 -50.37
C SER A 114 33.77 -12.64 -49.12
N ALA A 115 32.60 -13.20 -49.43
CA ALA A 115 31.57 -13.70 -48.54
C ALA A 115 32.06 -14.85 -47.64
N LYS A 116 31.88 -14.70 -46.33
CA LYS A 116 31.66 -15.81 -45.39
C LYS A 116 30.62 -15.40 -44.34
N LYS A 117 29.62 -16.27 -44.15
CA LYS A 117 28.50 -16.16 -43.20
C LYS A 117 28.97 -15.72 -41.80
N PRO A 118 28.27 -14.80 -41.11
CA PRO A 118 28.60 -14.51 -39.72
C PRO A 118 28.02 -15.63 -38.84
N SER A 119 28.91 -16.40 -38.22
CA SER A 119 28.60 -17.18 -37.03
C SER A 119 28.17 -16.22 -35.91
N SER A 120 27.09 -16.57 -35.25
CA SER A 120 26.52 -15.86 -34.11
C SER A 120 27.53 -15.83 -32.94
N LYS A 121 28.34 -14.78 -32.87
CA LYS A 121 29.08 -14.44 -31.65
C LYS A 121 28.06 -14.08 -30.56
N LYS A 122 27.81 -15.03 -29.65
CA LYS A 122 27.11 -14.80 -28.38
C LYS A 122 27.68 -13.54 -27.73
N ARG A 123 26.82 -12.56 -27.46
CA ARG A 123 27.14 -11.42 -26.59
C ARG A 123 27.68 -11.99 -25.26
N PRO A 124 28.74 -11.42 -24.69
CA PRO A 124 29.21 -11.84 -23.38
C PRO A 124 28.06 -11.68 -22.39
N LYS A 125 27.69 -12.78 -21.73
CA LYS A 125 26.77 -12.71 -20.61
C LYS A 125 27.44 -11.83 -19.56
N ASN A 126 26.81 -10.71 -19.26
CA ASN A 126 27.23 -9.81 -18.20
C ASN A 126 26.90 -10.51 -16.87
N GLU A 127 27.68 -11.54 -16.52
CA GLU A 127 27.52 -12.29 -15.28
C GLU A 127 28.11 -11.44 -14.16
N GLY A 128 27.35 -10.44 -13.73
CA GLY A 128 27.62 -9.73 -12.49
C GLY A 128 27.66 -10.70 -11.30
N PRO A 129 28.21 -10.28 -10.15
CA PRO A 129 28.51 -11.15 -9.01
C PRO A 129 27.31 -11.90 -8.40
N PHE A 130 26.08 -11.63 -8.85
CA PHE A 130 24.85 -12.27 -8.41
C PHE A 130 24.10 -13.02 -9.52
N SER A 131 24.68 -13.20 -10.71
CA SER A 131 24.00 -13.90 -11.80
C SER A 131 23.61 -15.31 -11.35
N GLY A 132 22.30 -15.60 -11.35
CA GLY A 132 21.73 -16.88 -10.94
C GLY A 132 21.49 -17.10 -9.44
N ARG A 133 21.83 -16.16 -8.53
CA ARG A 133 21.47 -16.27 -7.10
C ARG A 133 20.26 -15.42 -6.74
N ASP A 134 19.26 -16.05 -6.13
CA ASP A 134 18.12 -15.34 -5.53
C ASP A 134 18.54 -14.70 -4.20
N VAL A 135 18.71 -13.38 -4.17
CA VAL A 135 19.08 -12.63 -2.97
C VAL A 135 17.95 -12.57 -1.93
N LEU A 136 16.73 -12.94 -2.33
CA LEU A 136 15.54 -12.96 -1.49
C LEU A 136 15.11 -14.38 -1.10
N LYS A 137 15.95 -15.40 -1.33
CA LYS A 137 15.64 -16.79 -0.99
C LYS A 137 15.17 -16.94 0.46
N LYS A 138 15.84 -16.28 1.42
CA LYS A 138 15.48 -16.30 2.85
C LYS A 138 14.11 -15.70 3.12
N GLN A 139 13.77 -14.60 2.46
CA GLN A 139 12.49 -13.92 2.61
C GLN A 139 11.36 -14.75 2.01
N ARG A 140 11.58 -15.38 0.86
CA ARG A 140 10.60 -16.27 0.22
C ARG A 140 10.33 -17.51 1.06
N THR A 141 11.36 -18.17 1.58
CA THR A 141 11.18 -19.36 2.44
C THR A 141 10.59 -19.00 3.80
N GLY A 142 10.88 -17.81 4.34
CA GLY A 142 10.33 -17.31 5.60
C GLY A 142 8.95 -16.64 5.49
N LEU A 143 8.33 -16.60 4.31
CA LEU A 143 7.10 -15.84 4.07
C LEU A 143 5.94 -16.29 4.97
N PHE A 144 5.72 -17.60 5.11
CA PHE A 144 4.62 -18.13 5.94
C PHE A 144 4.86 -17.89 7.43
N ASP A 145 6.11 -17.99 7.90
CA ASP A 145 6.46 -17.63 9.28
C ASP A 145 6.19 -16.15 9.55
N PHE A 146 6.58 -15.28 8.62
CA PHE A 146 6.27 -13.85 8.68
C PHE A 146 4.77 -13.59 8.76
N LEU A 147 3.98 -14.22 7.87
CA LEU A 147 2.52 -14.06 7.86
C LEU A 147 1.89 -14.53 9.17
N SER A 148 2.29 -15.70 9.69
CA SER A 148 1.78 -16.23 10.96
C SER A 148 2.02 -15.29 12.15
N LYS A 149 3.13 -14.53 12.12
CA LYS A 149 3.51 -13.60 13.19
C LYS A 149 2.88 -12.22 13.03
N LYS A 150 2.80 -11.72 11.80
CA LYS A 150 2.51 -10.31 11.50
C LYS A 150 1.13 -10.05 10.87
N ALA A 151 0.40 -11.11 10.51
CA ALA A 151 -0.96 -11.03 9.99
C ALA A 151 -2.00 -11.77 10.87
N LYS A 152 -1.73 -11.90 12.18
CA LYS A 152 -2.60 -12.62 13.14
C LYS A 152 -4.05 -12.11 13.19
N SER A 153 -4.26 -10.83 12.92
CA SER A 153 -5.58 -10.20 12.88
C SER A 153 -6.38 -10.54 11.62
N LEU A 154 -5.77 -11.23 10.65
CA LEU A 154 -6.39 -11.57 9.37
C LEU A 154 -6.57 -13.08 9.25
N ARG A 155 -7.71 -13.48 8.70
CA ARG A 155 -7.92 -14.85 8.23
C ARG A 155 -7.44 -14.95 6.79
N ILE A 156 -6.20 -15.40 6.60
CA ILE A 156 -5.62 -15.63 5.27
C ILE A 156 -6.21 -16.91 4.69
N VAL A 157 -6.74 -16.82 3.46
CA VAL A 157 -7.32 -17.96 2.72
C VAL A 157 -6.36 -18.46 1.65
N ASP A 158 -5.61 -17.56 1.04
CA ASP A 158 -4.68 -17.90 -0.04
C ASP A 158 -3.50 -16.92 -0.09
N VAL A 159 -2.38 -17.39 -0.62
CA VAL A 159 -1.18 -16.59 -0.86
C VAL A 159 -0.67 -16.92 -2.26
N VAL A 160 -0.82 -15.97 -3.18
CA VAL A 160 -0.47 -16.12 -4.59
C VAL A 160 0.89 -15.46 -4.84
N PRO A 161 1.95 -16.23 -5.17
CA PRO A 161 3.26 -15.67 -5.50
C PRO A 161 3.19 -14.77 -6.73
N ASN A 162 4.01 -13.71 -6.75
CA ASN A 162 4.14 -12.83 -7.90
C ASN A 162 5.19 -13.37 -8.89
N PRO A 163 4.81 -13.87 -10.08
CA PRO A 163 5.75 -14.39 -11.07
C PRO A 163 6.63 -13.29 -11.67
N HIS A 164 6.22 -12.02 -11.62
CA HIS A 164 7.05 -10.90 -12.07
C HIS A 164 8.19 -10.56 -11.10
N SER A 165 8.13 -11.10 -9.87
CA SER A 165 9.17 -10.91 -8.86
C SER A 165 10.32 -11.91 -8.95
N GLU A 166 10.25 -12.90 -9.84
CA GLU A 166 11.25 -13.97 -9.92
C GLU A 166 12.61 -13.50 -10.46
N PRO A 167 13.72 -14.16 -10.10
CA PRO A 167 15.03 -13.88 -10.68
C PRO A 167 15.01 -13.84 -12.21
N GLY A 168 15.71 -12.87 -12.81
CA GLY A 168 15.72 -12.64 -14.26
C GLY A 168 14.53 -11.84 -14.81
N LYS A 169 13.52 -11.53 -13.98
CA LYS A 169 12.41 -10.65 -14.40
C LYS A 169 12.79 -9.18 -14.21
N PRO A 170 12.28 -8.26 -15.06
CA PRO A 170 12.65 -6.84 -14.99
C PRO A 170 12.47 -6.21 -13.60
N LEU A 171 11.38 -6.57 -12.90
CA LEU A 171 11.09 -6.05 -11.58
C LEU A 171 12.11 -6.50 -10.53
N TYR A 172 12.49 -7.78 -10.58
CA TYR A 172 13.53 -8.33 -9.72
C TYR A 172 14.90 -7.76 -10.05
N GLU A 173 15.26 -7.64 -11.33
CA GLU A 173 16.57 -7.10 -11.73
C GLU A 173 16.76 -5.63 -11.32
N ARG A 174 15.68 -4.83 -11.35
CA ARG A 174 15.68 -3.47 -10.79
C ARG A 174 15.99 -3.49 -9.29
N PHE A 175 15.32 -4.37 -8.54
CA PHE A 175 15.58 -4.54 -7.11
C PHE A 175 16.98 -5.07 -6.84
N LEU A 176 17.47 -6.02 -7.62
CA LEU A 176 18.80 -6.60 -7.49
C LEU A 176 19.87 -5.53 -7.72
N SER A 177 19.71 -4.68 -8.74
CA SER A 177 20.60 -3.55 -8.97
C SER A 177 20.65 -2.62 -7.77
N ALA A 178 19.51 -2.20 -7.22
CA ALA A 178 19.49 -1.40 -5.99
C ALA A 178 20.14 -2.14 -4.81
N TYR A 179 19.87 -3.44 -4.67
CA TYR A 179 20.46 -4.30 -3.66
C TYR A 179 21.97 -4.39 -3.77
N THR A 180 22.57 -4.40 -4.97
CA THR A 180 24.04 -4.45 -5.12
C THR A 180 24.70 -3.15 -4.66
N PHE A 181 24.07 -2.00 -4.91
CA PHE A 181 24.60 -0.68 -4.55
C PHE A 181 24.23 -0.18 -3.14
N ALA A 182 23.22 -0.78 -2.50
CA ALA A 182 22.79 -0.34 -1.18
C ALA A 182 23.85 -0.48 -0.10
N THR A 183 23.85 0.45 0.85
CA THR A 183 24.80 0.50 1.97
C THR A 183 24.57 -0.70 2.89
N THR A 184 23.30 -1.01 3.15
CA THR A 184 22.87 -2.09 4.03
C THR A 184 22.09 -3.13 3.23
N LYS A 185 22.53 -4.40 3.28
CA LYS A 185 21.85 -5.52 2.61
C LYS A 185 20.66 -6.08 3.41
N LYS A 186 19.96 -5.21 4.14
CA LYS A 186 18.88 -5.59 5.05
C LYS A 186 17.55 -5.45 4.31
N VAL A 187 16.80 -6.55 4.24
CA VAL A 187 15.47 -6.58 3.59
C VAL A 187 14.42 -6.98 4.61
N LYS A 188 13.32 -6.23 4.66
CA LYS A 188 12.13 -6.52 5.48
C LYS A 188 10.98 -6.95 4.59
N LEU A 189 10.20 -7.91 5.09
CA LEU A 189 8.86 -8.18 4.57
C LEU A 189 7.88 -7.21 5.20
N LEU A 190 7.08 -6.55 4.39
CA LEU A 190 6.13 -5.52 4.83
C LEU A 190 4.83 -5.62 4.03
N PHE A 191 3.75 -5.12 4.61
CA PHE A 191 2.43 -5.12 4.00
C PHE A 191 2.14 -3.80 3.28
N HIS A 192 1.42 -3.89 2.17
CA HIS A 192 0.88 -2.74 1.46
C HIS A 192 -0.57 -3.03 1.06
N GLY A 193 -1.48 -2.20 1.55
CA GLY A 193 -2.89 -2.25 1.17
C GLY A 193 -3.10 -1.43 -0.10
N SER A 194 -3.84 -1.97 -1.04
CA SER A 194 -4.24 -1.26 -2.25
C SER A 194 -5.63 -1.72 -2.69
N PRO A 195 -6.44 -0.85 -3.31
CA PRO A 195 -7.67 -1.27 -3.95
C PRO A 195 -7.44 -2.41 -4.95
N PRO A 196 -8.30 -3.44 -5.02
CA PRO A 196 -8.08 -4.64 -5.83
C PRO A 196 -7.77 -4.35 -7.30
N GLN A 197 -8.39 -3.32 -7.89
CA GLN A 197 -8.17 -2.91 -9.26
C GLN A 197 -6.72 -2.47 -9.57
N ASN A 198 -5.95 -2.06 -8.57
CA ASN A 198 -4.57 -1.63 -8.74
C ASN A 198 -3.57 -2.80 -8.62
N ILE A 199 -3.95 -3.88 -7.93
CA ILE A 199 -3.04 -4.97 -7.57
C ILE A 199 -2.36 -5.59 -8.80
N PRO A 200 -3.06 -5.95 -9.90
CA PRO A 200 -2.41 -6.54 -11.06
C PRO A 200 -1.29 -5.67 -11.65
N ASN A 201 -1.50 -4.36 -11.73
CA ASN A 201 -0.49 -3.41 -12.22
C ASN A 201 0.69 -3.33 -11.25
N ILE A 202 0.43 -3.24 -9.95
CA ILE A 202 1.48 -3.17 -8.93
C ILE A 202 2.35 -4.43 -8.95
N LEU A 203 1.76 -5.62 -9.09
CA LEU A 203 2.51 -6.87 -9.17
C LEU A 203 3.42 -6.90 -10.40
N ALA A 204 2.96 -6.39 -11.55
CA ALA A 204 3.73 -6.40 -12.78
C ALA A 204 4.85 -5.34 -12.80
N ASN A 205 4.54 -4.12 -12.36
CA ASN A 205 5.36 -2.93 -12.63
C ASN A 205 5.97 -2.30 -11.36
N GLY A 206 5.47 -2.68 -10.18
CA GLY A 206 5.77 -2.04 -8.91
C GLY A 206 4.84 -0.87 -8.60
N LEU A 207 5.12 -0.17 -7.50
CA LEU A 207 4.40 1.05 -7.13
C LEU A 207 4.83 2.21 -8.02
N ASP A 208 3.88 3.06 -8.38
CA ASP A 208 4.10 4.24 -9.22
C ASP A 208 4.17 5.51 -8.35
N PRO A 209 5.35 6.17 -8.25
CA PRO A 209 5.52 7.39 -7.49
C PRO A 209 4.58 8.53 -7.92
N ASN A 210 4.16 8.56 -9.18
CA ASN A 210 3.31 9.63 -9.71
C ASN A 210 1.86 9.50 -9.23
N ARG A 211 1.49 8.32 -8.71
CA ARG A 211 0.18 8.05 -8.12
C ARG A 211 0.15 8.28 -6.61
N ARG A 212 1.24 8.77 -6.01
CA ARG A 212 1.25 9.26 -4.63
C ARG A 212 0.28 10.43 -4.57
N GLY A 213 -0.88 10.22 -3.95
CA GLY A 213 -1.92 11.23 -3.86
C GLY A 213 -1.35 12.52 -3.24
N ALA A 214 -1.66 13.67 -3.86
CA ALA A 214 -1.41 15.00 -3.32
C ALA A 214 -2.23 15.33 -2.05
N SER A 215 -2.81 14.31 -1.43
CA SER A 215 -3.72 14.38 -0.29
C SER A 215 -2.94 14.15 1.01
N SER A 216 -2.48 15.25 1.60
CA SER A 216 -2.40 15.50 3.06
C SER A 216 -2.08 14.32 3.99
N GLY A 217 -0.91 14.39 4.67
CA GLY A 217 -0.69 13.64 5.93
C GLY A 217 0.48 12.66 5.96
N GLN A 218 1.46 12.78 5.07
CA GLN A 218 2.69 11.97 5.11
C GLN A 218 3.57 12.31 6.32
N ARG A 219 3.23 11.76 7.50
CA ARG A 219 3.87 12.04 8.80
C ARG A 219 5.37 11.73 8.85
N LEU A 220 5.84 10.78 8.03
CA LEU A 220 7.23 10.30 8.05
C LEU A 220 8.03 10.73 6.80
N GLY A 221 7.48 11.65 6.02
CA GLY A 221 8.09 12.17 4.79
C GLY A 221 7.58 11.47 3.52
N SER A 222 8.13 11.90 2.39
CA SER A 222 7.72 11.45 1.06
C SER A 222 8.21 10.04 0.74
N GLY A 223 7.29 9.20 0.26
CA GLY A 223 7.59 7.83 -0.13
C GLY A 223 6.36 6.92 -0.09
N GLU A 224 6.60 5.65 -0.34
CA GLU A 224 5.61 4.59 -0.21
C GLU A 224 5.54 4.10 1.23
N TYR A 225 4.32 3.98 1.75
CA TYR A 225 4.04 3.59 3.13
C TYR A 225 3.74 2.09 3.20
N PHE A 226 4.40 1.42 4.15
CA PHE A 226 4.26 -0.01 4.39
C PHE A 226 3.98 -0.29 5.86
N GLY A 227 3.11 -1.25 6.11
CA GLY A 227 2.81 -1.77 7.45
C GLY A 227 3.76 -2.88 7.85
N THR A 228 4.30 -2.82 9.06
CA THR A 228 5.04 -3.95 9.68
C THR A 228 4.11 -5.08 10.13
N HIS A 229 2.82 -4.77 10.29
CA HIS A 229 1.73 -5.69 10.64
C HIS A 229 0.57 -5.44 9.69
N ALA A 230 -0.18 -6.49 9.35
CA ALA A 230 -1.19 -6.42 8.31
C ALA A 230 -2.37 -5.49 8.67
N GLU A 231 -2.68 -5.36 9.96
CA GLU A 231 -3.73 -4.46 10.46
C GLU A 231 -3.53 -3.00 10.00
N VAL A 232 -2.28 -2.52 9.96
CA VAL A 232 -1.93 -1.15 9.55
C VAL A 232 -2.28 -0.91 8.08
N SER A 233 -2.24 -1.96 7.27
CA SER A 233 -2.47 -1.86 5.82
C SER A 233 -3.90 -2.20 5.42
N THR A 234 -4.73 -2.68 6.34
CA THR A 234 -6.06 -3.23 6.02
C THR A 234 -7.03 -2.16 5.52
N GLU A 235 -7.01 -0.97 6.11
CA GLU A 235 -7.88 0.16 5.72
C GLU A 235 -7.57 0.65 4.29
N TYR A 236 -6.31 0.50 3.86
CA TYR A 236 -5.86 0.91 2.53
C TYR A 236 -6.21 -0.10 1.43
N CYS A 237 -6.77 -1.27 1.77
CA CYS A 237 -7.27 -2.22 0.79
C CYS A 237 -8.53 -1.74 0.05
N GLY A 238 -9.12 -0.59 0.42
CA GLY A 238 -10.27 0.01 -0.27
C GLY A 238 -11.51 -0.89 -0.24
N GLY A 239 -11.76 -1.55 0.90
CA GLY A 239 -12.79 -2.58 1.04
C GLY A 239 -12.45 -3.92 0.36
N GLY A 240 -11.31 -3.99 -0.34
CA GLY A 240 -10.78 -5.17 -0.96
C GLY A 240 -10.32 -6.23 0.04
N ARG A 241 -10.30 -7.48 -0.43
CA ARG A 241 -9.89 -8.67 0.33
C ARG A 241 -8.50 -9.16 -0.05
N GLN A 242 -7.69 -8.27 -0.60
CA GLN A 242 -6.37 -8.58 -1.10
C GLN A 242 -5.38 -7.55 -0.57
N MET A 243 -4.19 -8.02 -0.21
CA MET A 243 -3.10 -7.21 0.30
C MET A 243 -1.80 -7.71 -0.31
N ILE A 244 -0.85 -6.82 -0.55
CA ILE A 244 0.43 -7.19 -1.16
C ILE A 244 1.50 -7.26 -0.07
N VAL A 245 2.33 -8.30 -0.10
CA VAL A 245 3.57 -8.35 0.70
C VAL A 245 4.74 -7.94 -0.18
N PHE A 246 5.49 -6.95 0.30
CA PHE A 246 6.70 -6.45 -0.34
C PHE A 246 7.95 -6.93 0.40
N ALA A 247 9.00 -7.25 -0.36
CA ALA A 247 10.37 -7.15 0.12
C ALA A 247 10.84 -5.70 -0.05
N VAL A 248 11.21 -5.06 1.04
CA VAL A 248 11.73 -3.68 1.05
C VAL A 248 13.15 -3.67 1.56
N LEU A 249 14.06 -3.15 0.75
CA LEU A 249 15.46 -2.94 1.09
C LEU A 249 15.59 -1.71 2.00
N THR A 250 15.84 -1.98 3.27
CA THR A 250 15.97 -0.93 4.29
C THR A 250 17.38 -0.35 4.22
N ASP A 251 17.50 0.81 3.56
CA ASP A 251 18.71 1.63 3.52
C ASP A 251 18.44 2.96 4.26
N PRO A 252 19.30 3.40 5.19
CA PRO A 252 19.12 4.67 5.92
C PRO A 252 18.92 5.90 5.04
N ARG A 253 19.41 5.88 3.79
CA ARG A 253 19.26 7.00 2.85
C ARG A 253 17.85 7.10 2.27
N SER A 254 17.19 5.97 2.05
CA SER A 254 15.89 5.90 1.37
C SER A 254 14.74 5.38 2.25
N THR A 255 15.02 5.00 3.49
CA THR A 255 14.04 4.40 4.40
C THR A 255 13.90 5.20 5.69
N ARG A 256 12.66 5.34 6.17
CA ARG A 256 12.32 5.88 7.48
C ARG A 256 11.40 4.91 8.18
N GLU A 257 11.55 4.74 9.49
CA GLU A 257 10.71 3.86 10.30
C GLU A 257 10.10 4.67 11.45
N GLY A 258 8.82 4.41 11.72
CA GLY A 258 8.10 5.06 12.82
C GLY A 258 6.96 4.17 13.31
N GLY A 259 7.11 3.65 14.54
CA GLY A 259 6.14 2.71 15.12
C GLY A 259 5.96 1.47 14.25
N LYS A 260 4.72 1.23 13.79
CA LYS A 260 4.39 0.09 12.92
C LYS A 260 4.49 0.41 11.42
N ILE A 261 5.00 1.57 11.03
CA ILE A 261 5.06 2.04 9.64
C ILE A 261 6.53 2.14 9.19
N VAL A 262 6.78 1.74 7.95
CA VAL A 262 8.03 1.97 7.22
C VAL A 262 7.72 2.76 5.96
N VAL A 263 8.50 3.79 5.69
CA VAL A 263 8.41 4.58 4.45
C VAL A 263 9.66 4.36 3.63
N SER A 264 9.47 4.05 2.35
CA SER A 264 10.56 3.93 1.37
C SER A 264 10.38 4.96 0.27
N SER A 265 11.33 5.87 0.12
CA SER A 265 11.28 6.93 -0.90
C SER A 265 11.67 6.42 -2.30
N ASP A 266 12.53 5.40 -2.36
CA ASP A 266 13.05 4.82 -3.60
C ASP A 266 12.25 3.57 -4.02
N VAL A 267 11.66 3.61 -5.20
CA VAL A 267 10.87 2.49 -5.76
C VAL A 267 11.71 1.31 -6.22
N SER A 268 13.00 1.52 -6.49
CA SER A 268 13.91 0.42 -6.82
C SER A 268 14.21 -0.47 -5.60
N HIS A 269 14.00 0.05 -4.39
CA HIS A 269 14.17 -0.68 -3.12
C HIS A 269 12.95 -1.55 -2.76
N GLN A 270 11.95 -1.65 -3.64
CA GLN A 270 10.66 -2.25 -3.32
C GLN A 270 10.33 -3.34 -4.34
N LEU A 271 10.04 -4.55 -3.86
CA LEU A 271 9.66 -5.67 -4.70
C LEU A 271 8.39 -6.34 -4.18
N PRO A 272 7.25 -6.29 -4.90
CA PRO A 272 6.04 -7.02 -4.53
C PRO A 272 6.26 -8.52 -4.73
N LEU A 273 6.18 -9.30 -3.65
CA LEU A 273 6.49 -10.74 -3.67
C LEU A 273 5.27 -11.62 -3.87
N CYS A 274 4.13 -11.26 -3.27
CA CYS A 274 2.90 -12.04 -3.35
C CYS A 274 1.68 -11.21 -3.00
N THR A 275 0.51 -11.73 -3.37
CA THR A 275 -0.79 -11.26 -2.90
C THR A 275 -1.31 -12.21 -1.83
N VAL A 276 -1.80 -11.65 -0.74
CA VAL A 276 -2.47 -12.35 0.35
C VAL A 276 -3.98 -12.12 0.20
N HIS A 277 -4.74 -13.21 0.14
CA HIS A 277 -6.20 -13.18 0.05
C HIS A 277 -6.80 -13.39 1.44
N ILE A 278 -7.70 -12.51 1.83
CA ILE A 278 -8.29 -12.43 3.17
C ILE A 278 -9.74 -12.91 3.08
N ALA A 279 -10.16 -13.74 4.05
CA ALA A 279 -11.54 -14.19 4.14
C ALA A 279 -12.48 -12.99 4.36
N ASN A 280 -13.76 -13.16 4.01
CA ASN A 280 -14.80 -12.30 4.57
C ASN A 280 -14.68 -12.34 6.10
N ARG A 281 -14.75 -11.16 6.74
CA ARG A 281 -15.26 -11.13 8.11
C ARG A 281 -16.61 -11.84 8.03
N THR A 282 -16.70 -13.05 8.59
CA THR A 282 -18.02 -13.60 8.87
C THR A 282 -18.66 -12.54 9.76
N PRO A 283 -19.83 -11.96 9.41
CA PRO A 283 -20.50 -11.11 10.38
C PRO A 283 -20.58 -11.93 11.67
N PRO A 284 -20.34 -11.32 12.84
CA PRO A 284 -20.50 -12.03 14.10
C PRO A 284 -21.85 -12.74 14.03
N ARG A 285 -21.89 -14.03 14.44
CA ARG A 285 -23.15 -14.78 14.50
C ARG A 285 -24.17 -13.85 15.15
N PRO A 286 -25.30 -13.53 14.51
CA PRO A 286 -26.27 -12.64 15.10
C PRO A 286 -26.59 -13.20 16.48
N THR A 287 -26.48 -12.36 17.51
CA THR A 287 -26.77 -12.77 18.88
C THR A 287 -28.17 -13.38 18.90
N GLU A 288 -28.45 -14.28 19.84
CA GLU A 288 -29.78 -14.89 19.96
C GLU A 288 -30.89 -13.82 20.04
N ARG A 289 -30.55 -12.63 20.57
CA ARG A 289 -31.40 -11.45 20.62
C ARG A 289 -31.66 -10.84 19.23
N ALA A 290 -30.63 -10.70 18.39
CA ALA A 290 -30.79 -10.23 17.01
C ALA A 290 -31.61 -11.20 16.15
N LEU A 291 -31.39 -12.51 16.29
CA LEU A 291 -32.20 -13.55 15.65
C LEU A 291 -33.66 -13.51 16.08
N LYS A 292 -33.94 -13.25 17.37
CA LYS A 292 -35.31 -13.09 17.87
C LYS A 292 -35.98 -11.85 17.28
N VAL A 293 -35.26 -10.74 17.13
CA VAL A 293 -35.79 -9.51 16.54
C VAL A 293 -36.09 -9.67 15.04
N THR A 294 -35.20 -10.30 14.27
CA THR A 294 -35.43 -10.55 12.84
C THR A 294 -36.62 -11.49 12.62
N ASN A 295 -36.71 -12.56 13.42
CA ASN A 295 -37.83 -13.50 13.36
C ASN A 295 -39.16 -12.85 13.81
N ALA A 296 -39.11 -11.91 14.76
CA ALA A 296 -40.30 -11.15 15.19
C ALA A 296 -40.75 -10.14 14.13
N ALA A 297 -39.80 -9.45 13.48
CA ALA A 297 -40.09 -8.54 12.38
C ALA A 297 -40.67 -9.27 11.17
N GLU A 298 -40.13 -10.43 10.81
CA GLU A 298 -40.63 -11.28 9.72
C GLU A 298 -42.04 -11.81 10.03
N ARG A 299 -42.29 -12.26 11.26
CA ARG A 299 -43.64 -12.65 11.71
C ARG A 299 -44.63 -11.48 11.72
N ALA A 300 -44.18 -10.27 12.07
CA ALA A 300 -45.00 -9.06 12.04
C ALA A 300 -45.34 -8.65 10.61
N LEU A 301 -44.39 -8.79 9.67
CA LEU A 301 -44.60 -8.56 8.24
C LEU A 301 -45.64 -9.54 7.68
N ILE A 302 -45.46 -10.85 7.91
CA ILE A 302 -46.42 -11.90 7.51
C ILE A 302 -47.81 -11.63 8.11
N ARG A 303 -47.89 -11.17 9.37
CA ARG A 303 -49.16 -10.82 10.02
C ARG A 303 -49.80 -9.56 9.41
N LYS A 304 -49.01 -8.56 9.01
CA LYS A 304 -49.46 -7.35 8.34
C LYS A 304 -49.97 -7.65 6.93
N GLU A 305 -49.31 -8.55 6.21
CA GLU A 305 -49.73 -9.02 4.88
C GLU A 305 -51.02 -9.86 4.95
N ARG A 306 -51.16 -10.77 5.93
CA ARG A 306 -52.42 -11.52 6.14
C ARG A 306 -53.60 -10.63 6.50
N LYS A 307 -53.38 -9.52 7.22
CA LYS A 307 -54.43 -8.54 7.54
C LYS A 307 -54.82 -7.66 6.34
N ARG A 308 -53.93 -7.51 5.35
CA ARG A 308 -54.21 -6.79 4.10
C ARG A 308 -55.01 -7.61 3.08
N GLY A 309 -55.46 -8.82 3.45
CA GLY A 309 -56.42 -9.59 2.67
C GLY A 309 -55.87 -10.19 1.38
N TRP A 310 -54.54 -10.26 1.20
CA TRP A 310 -53.97 -10.94 0.04
C TRP A 310 -54.05 -12.45 0.25
N PRO A 311 -54.72 -13.21 -0.64
CA PRO A 311 -54.66 -14.66 -0.58
C PRO A 311 -53.29 -15.09 -1.10
N PHE A 312 -52.46 -15.68 -0.24
CA PHE A 312 -51.38 -16.55 -0.72
C PHE A 312 -52.04 -17.85 -1.19
N GLY A 313 -52.13 -18.01 -2.51
CA GLY A 313 -52.25 -19.30 -3.19
C GLY A 313 -50.88 -19.76 -3.66
#